data_AF-A0A7J8PWZ7-F1
#
_entry.id   AF-A0A7J8PWZ7-F1
#
_cell.length_a   1.000
_cell.length_b   1.000
_cell.length_c   1.000
_cell.angle_alpha   90.00
_cell.angle_beta   90.00
_cell.angle_gamma   90.00
#
_symmetry.space_group_name_H-M   'P 1'
#
loop_
_entity.id
_entity.type
_entity.pdbx_description
1 polymer ?
#
loop_
_entity_poly.entity_id
_entity_poly.type
_entity_poly.pdbx_seq_one_letter_code
_entity_poly.pdbx_strand_id
1 'polypeptide(L)'
;MGSWDPEKGSKGKKKKTDSSYECEKPWIPWLLPTIVLANIIIFVLMMYTNNCPKNNKGSKGKCVARMDKWGALQWSKVVHGKQGWRFITCLWLHGGLIHLFANVFSFVFIGIRHEQQFGYVRVGVIYLLSGFGGGILSSLFMQHTTTVGASGALFGLIGAMCSEFLTNWTIYTYKALGVLPHIDNFANIGGFFTGFLLGFVLLFRPQSGWIKPQHRPAGAAVIPKYKPYQYVFCVIAVLLLIVGFGMGLLLVFKGANGNKHCSWCHHLTCAPTSKWPCGY
;
A
#
# COMPACT_ATOMS: atom_id res chain seq x y z
N MET A 1 -66.41 -48.49 -8.88
CA MET A 1 -65.46 -48.04 -7.84
C MET A 1 -64.37 -49.08 -7.75
N GLY A 2 -63.14 -48.73 -8.15
CA GLY A 2 -62.00 -49.63 -8.16
C GLY A 2 -60.80 -48.89 -8.73
N SER A 3 -59.88 -48.54 -7.83
CA SER A 3 -58.74 -47.64 -8.03
C SER A 3 -57.77 -48.14 -9.09
N TRP A 4 -57.26 -47.21 -9.91
CA TRP A 4 -56.08 -47.37 -10.75
C TRP A 4 -54.86 -46.92 -9.93
N ASP A 5 -53.94 -47.83 -9.59
CA ASP A 5 -52.60 -47.46 -9.09
C ASP A 5 -51.56 -48.45 -9.63
N PRO A 6 -50.76 -48.06 -10.63
CA PRO A 6 -49.58 -48.81 -11.02
C PRO A 6 -48.35 -48.32 -10.24
N GLU A 7 -47.69 -49.30 -9.64
CA GLU A 7 -46.36 -49.27 -9.08
C GLU A 7 -45.28 -48.67 -10.03
N LYS A 8 -44.23 -48.12 -9.38
CA LYS A 8 -42.82 -48.05 -9.80
C LYS A 8 -42.37 -46.87 -10.69
N GLY A 9 -41.50 -46.07 -10.07
CA GLY A 9 -40.18 -45.83 -10.67
C GLY A 9 -39.88 -44.40 -11.10
N SER A 10 -39.50 -43.54 -10.15
CA SER A 10 -38.36 -42.64 -10.35
C SER A 10 -37.95 -42.07 -9.01
N LYS A 11 -36.89 -42.63 -8.41
CA LYS A 11 -36.08 -41.89 -7.43
C LYS A 11 -35.48 -40.72 -8.20
N GLY A 12 -36.21 -39.61 -8.24
CA GLY A 12 -35.67 -38.33 -8.68
C GLY A 12 -34.47 -38.01 -7.80
N LYS A 13 -33.27 -38.28 -8.31
CA LYS A 13 -32.06 -37.66 -7.80
C LYS A 13 -32.35 -36.16 -7.83
N LYS A 14 -32.62 -35.57 -6.67
CA LYS A 14 -32.57 -34.12 -6.47
C LYS A 14 -31.22 -33.70 -7.01
N LYS A 15 -31.21 -33.18 -8.24
CA LYS A 15 -30.07 -32.49 -8.82
C LYS A 15 -29.85 -31.34 -7.85
N LYS A 16 -28.84 -31.47 -6.97
CA LYS A 16 -28.29 -30.34 -6.23
C LYS A 16 -27.97 -29.32 -7.31
N THR A 17 -28.82 -28.31 -7.44
CA THR A 17 -28.45 -27.04 -8.03
C THR A 17 -27.40 -26.48 -7.10
N ASP A 18 -26.15 -26.91 -7.30
CA ASP A 18 -25.00 -26.16 -6.81
C ASP A 18 -25.11 -24.80 -7.48
N SER A 19 -25.63 -23.82 -6.75
CA SER A 19 -25.44 -22.43 -7.11
C SER A 19 -23.94 -22.20 -7.01
N SER A 20 -23.26 -22.29 -8.15
CA SER A 20 -21.83 -22.06 -8.34
C SER A 20 -21.52 -20.57 -8.18
N TYR A 21 -21.87 -19.99 -7.03
CA TYR A 21 -21.19 -18.85 -6.47
C TYR A 21 -20.00 -19.43 -5.70
N GLU A 22 -18.96 -19.87 -6.41
CA GLU A 22 -17.67 -20.08 -5.78
C GLU A 22 -17.22 -18.71 -5.26
N CYS A 23 -17.48 -18.45 -3.98
CA CYS A 23 -16.80 -17.41 -3.24
C CYS A 23 -15.30 -17.75 -3.35
N GLU A 24 -14.55 -17.00 -4.16
CA GLU A 24 -13.10 -17.20 -4.29
C GLU A 24 -12.52 -17.35 -2.88
N LYS A 25 -11.93 -18.50 -2.58
CA LYS A 25 -11.39 -18.76 -1.25
C LYS A 25 -10.36 -17.66 -0.93
N PRO A 26 -10.46 -16.98 0.23
CA PRO A 26 -9.50 -15.96 0.60
C PRO A 26 -8.10 -16.56 0.65
N TRP A 27 -7.11 -15.79 0.21
CA TRP A 27 -5.71 -16.20 0.26
C TRP A 27 -5.25 -16.34 1.72
N ILE A 28 -4.37 -17.30 1.98
CA ILE A 28 -3.72 -17.39 3.30
C ILE A 28 -2.68 -16.26 3.37
N PRO A 29 -2.81 -15.31 4.32
CA PRO A 29 -1.90 -14.19 4.42
C PRO A 29 -0.59 -14.62 5.07
N TRP A 30 0.53 -14.38 4.40
CA TRP A 30 1.87 -14.71 4.90
C TRP A 30 2.89 -13.60 4.62
N LEU A 31 2.75 -12.86 3.51
CA LEU A 31 3.70 -11.83 3.10
C LEU A 31 3.70 -10.63 4.05
N LEU A 32 2.53 -10.06 4.35
CA LEU A 32 2.49 -8.89 5.23
C LEU A 32 2.80 -9.25 6.70
N PRO A 33 2.33 -10.39 7.24
CA PRO A 33 2.79 -10.86 8.54
C PRO A 33 4.32 -11.04 8.62
N THR A 34 4.95 -11.58 7.57
CA THR A 34 6.42 -11.72 7.55
C THR A 34 7.15 -10.38 7.46
N ILE A 35 6.59 -9.41 6.73
CA ILE A 35 7.12 -8.02 6.71
C ILE A 35 7.04 -7.39 8.11
N VAL A 36 5.93 -7.55 8.81
CA VAL A 36 5.77 -7.07 10.20
C VAL A 36 6.83 -7.69 11.11
N LEU A 37 7.01 -9.01 11.03
CA LEU A 37 8.01 -9.72 11.81
C LEU A 37 9.43 -9.20 11.53
N ALA A 38 9.78 -9.04 10.25
CA ALA A 38 11.08 -8.51 9.84
C ALA A 38 11.29 -7.07 10.34
N ASN A 39 10.27 -6.21 10.28
CA ASN A 39 10.32 -4.85 10.82
C ASN A 39 10.61 -4.82 12.32
N ILE A 40 9.97 -5.71 13.09
CA ILE A 40 10.19 -5.84 14.54
C ILE A 40 11.63 -6.30 14.81
N ILE A 41 12.11 -7.32 14.09
CA ILE A 41 13.48 -7.84 14.25
C ILE A 41 14.52 -6.75 13.94
N ILE A 42 14.38 -6.07 12.80
CA ILE A 42 15.31 -5.00 12.38
C ILE A 42 15.29 -3.86 13.40
N PHE A 43 14.12 -3.49 13.91
CA PHE A 43 14.01 -2.47 14.95
C PHE A 43 14.76 -2.86 16.23
N VAL A 44 14.60 -4.10 16.70
CA VAL A 44 15.30 -4.61 17.90
C VAL A 44 16.81 -4.61 17.69
N LEU A 45 17.31 -5.14 16.56
CA LEU A 45 18.73 -5.14 16.23
C LEU A 45 19.31 -3.73 16.14
N MET A 46 18.56 -2.81 15.53
CA MET A 46 18.95 -1.41 15.42
C MET A 46 19.00 -0.72 16.79
N MET A 47 18.04 -0.97 17.69
CA MET A 47 18.06 -0.43 19.06
C MET A 47 19.22 -1.00 19.88
N TYR A 48 19.52 -2.28 19.73
CA TYR A 48 20.63 -2.96 20.41
C TYR A 48 21.99 -2.39 19.98
N THR A 49 22.24 -2.33 18.67
CA THR A 49 23.51 -1.81 18.12
C THR A 49 23.75 -0.33 18.39
N ASN A 50 22.68 0.47 18.52
CA ASN A 50 22.80 1.89 18.88
C ASN A 50 22.91 2.13 20.40
N ASN A 51 22.90 1.06 21.22
CA ASN A 51 23.01 1.11 22.69
C ASN A 51 22.02 2.10 23.34
N CYS A 52 20.84 2.26 22.72
CA CYS A 52 19.80 3.17 23.20
C CYS A 52 19.36 2.90 24.66
N PRO A 53 19.26 1.64 25.13
CA PRO A 53 18.87 1.36 26.51
C PRO A 53 19.81 1.95 27.57
N LYS A 54 21.12 2.09 27.28
CA LYS A 54 22.12 2.61 28.23
C LYS A 54 22.38 4.12 28.12
N ASN A 55 22.07 4.74 26.98
CA ASN A 55 22.27 6.17 26.73
C ASN A 55 20.99 7.02 26.83
N ASN A 56 19.90 6.45 27.38
CA ASN A 56 18.65 7.16 27.54
C ASN A 56 18.72 8.15 28.72
N LYS A 57 19.20 9.37 28.46
CA LYS A 57 19.19 10.46 29.46
C LYS A 57 17.76 10.98 29.69
N GLY A 58 16.96 10.21 30.42
CA GLY A 58 15.64 10.59 30.96
C GLY A 58 14.50 10.76 29.95
N SER A 59 13.29 11.11 30.44
CA SER A 59 12.04 11.25 29.67
C SER A 59 12.04 12.31 28.54
N LYS A 60 13.17 12.97 28.27
CA LYS A 60 13.36 13.92 27.16
C LYS A 60 14.51 13.55 26.21
N GLY A 61 15.26 12.47 26.49
CA GLY A 61 16.33 11.99 25.61
C GLY A 61 15.75 11.18 24.44
N LYS A 62 15.52 11.82 23.29
CA LYS A 62 15.26 11.07 22.06
C LYS A 62 16.54 10.30 21.70
N CYS A 63 16.60 8.99 21.98
CA CYS A 63 17.60 8.15 21.34
C CYS A 63 17.26 8.07 19.85
N VAL A 64 17.72 9.06 19.08
CA VAL A 64 17.64 9.02 17.63
C VAL A 64 18.72 8.03 17.19
N ALA A 65 18.30 6.79 16.89
CA ALA A 65 19.21 5.81 16.34
C ALA A 65 19.91 6.38 15.10
N ARG A 66 21.21 6.09 14.94
CA ARG A 66 21.96 6.47 13.74
C ARG A 66 21.53 5.55 12.58
N MET A 67 20.35 5.81 12.04
CA MET A 67 19.71 4.99 11.00
C MET A 67 20.41 5.14 9.63
N ASP A 68 21.29 6.14 9.47
CA ASP A 68 22.03 6.37 8.22
C ASP A 68 22.88 5.16 7.82
N LYS A 69 23.50 4.47 8.79
CA LYS A 69 24.30 3.26 8.55
C LYS A 69 23.44 2.06 8.15
N TRP A 70 22.19 2.04 8.59
CA TRP A 70 21.23 0.97 8.34
C TRP A 70 20.44 1.15 7.03
N GLY A 71 20.71 2.22 6.29
CA GLY A 71 20.03 2.47 5.01
C GLY A 71 18.85 3.41 5.09
N ALA A 72 18.81 4.31 6.08
CA ALA A 72 17.80 5.36 6.10
C ALA A 72 17.86 6.23 4.84
N LEU A 73 16.70 6.75 4.44
CA LEU A 73 16.59 7.59 3.27
C LEU A 73 17.11 8.99 3.62
N GLN A 74 18.17 9.40 2.94
CA GLN A 74 18.76 10.72 3.07
C GLN A 74 19.14 11.23 1.69
N TRP A 75 18.58 12.37 1.30
CA TRP A 75 18.73 12.94 -0.04
C TRP A 75 20.21 13.07 -0.46
N SER A 76 21.06 13.61 0.41
CA SER A 76 22.48 13.82 0.10
C SER A 76 23.20 12.50 -0.26
N LYS A 77 22.90 11.40 0.45
CA LYS A 77 23.49 10.08 0.19
C LYS A 77 22.95 9.45 -1.10
N VAL A 78 21.69 9.69 -1.42
CA VAL A 78 21.08 9.20 -2.67
C VAL A 78 21.64 9.95 -3.88
N VAL A 79 21.70 11.28 -3.82
CA VAL A 79 22.06 12.12 -4.97
C VAL A 79 23.57 12.20 -5.20
N HIS A 80 24.33 12.53 -4.15
CA HIS A 80 25.78 12.66 -4.23
C HIS A 80 26.48 11.31 -4.06
N GLY A 81 26.00 10.48 -3.14
CA GLY A 81 26.57 9.16 -2.89
C GLY A 81 26.10 8.06 -3.85
N LYS A 82 25.15 8.36 -4.75
CA LYS A 82 24.51 7.41 -5.68
C LYS A 82 23.93 6.15 -5.00
N GLN A 83 23.53 6.27 -3.74
CA GLN A 83 23.03 5.16 -2.92
C GLN A 83 21.53 4.92 -3.12
N GLY A 84 21.11 4.61 -4.36
CA GLY A 84 19.70 4.42 -4.72
C GLY A 84 19.01 3.25 -4.00
N TRP A 85 19.76 2.26 -3.54
CA TRP A 85 19.25 1.16 -2.72
C TRP A 85 18.55 1.63 -1.41
N ARG A 86 18.83 2.87 -0.96
CA ARG A 86 18.21 3.47 0.22
C ARG A 86 16.70 3.63 0.09
N PHE A 87 16.17 3.75 -1.13
CA PHE A 87 14.73 3.79 -1.37
C PHE A 87 14.01 2.50 -0.96
N ILE A 88 14.72 1.37 -0.96
CA ILE A 88 14.15 0.07 -0.59
C ILE A 88 14.45 -0.23 0.88
N THR A 89 15.67 0.04 1.35
CA THR A 89 16.03 -0.26 2.75
C THR A 89 15.28 0.60 3.75
N CYS A 90 14.91 1.83 3.39
CA CYS A 90 14.18 2.71 4.31
C CYS A 90 12.80 2.19 4.70
N LEU A 91 12.17 1.31 3.89
CA LEU A 91 10.87 0.69 4.21
C LEU A 91 10.95 -0.18 5.48
N TRP A 92 12.12 -0.74 5.80
CA TRP A 92 12.29 -1.67 6.91
C TRP A 92 12.67 -1.00 8.23
N LEU A 93 13.02 0.28 8.19
CA LEU A 93 13.55 1.03 9.33
C LEU A 93 12.45 1.83 10.01
N HIS A 94 12.50 1.96 11.34
CA HIS A 94 11.48 2.69 12.10
C HIS A 94 12.11 3.68 13.08
N GLY A 95 11.59 4.91 13.05
CA GLY A 95 12.05 6.09 13.81
C GLY A 95 12.05 5.95 15.33
N GLY A 96 11.25 5.04 15.87
CA GLY A 96 11.04 4.86 17.30
C GLY A 96 9.86 3.92 17.59
N LEU A 97 9.63 3.64 18.88
CA LEU A 97 8.66 2.63 19.32
C LEU A 97 7.22 2.99 18.92
N ILE A 98 6.81 4.24 19.11
CA ILE A 98 5.46 4.71 18.72
C ILE A 98 5.26 4.59 17.20
N HIS A 99 6.30 4.91 16.42
CA HIS A 99 6.25 4.80 14.97
C HIS A 99 6.13 3.33 14.52
N LEU A 100 6.90 2.41 15.12
CA LEU A 100 6.77 0.98 14.86
C LEU A 100 5.36 0.47 15.22
N PHE A 101 4.87 0.81 16.40
CA PHE A 101 3.55 0.38 16.87
C PHE A 101 2.43 0.82 15.91
N ALA A 102 2.44 2.09 15.49
CA ALA A 102 1.47 2.59 14.53
C ALA A 102 1.51 1.83 13.19
N ASN A 103 2.72 1.51 12.71
CA ASN A 103 2.92 0.77 11.47
C ASN A 103 2.37 -0.67 11.58
N VAL A 104 2.76 -1.40 12.63
CA VAL A 104 2.29 -2.78 12.89
C VAL A 104 0.78 -2.82 13.04
N PHE A 105 0.20 -1.86 13.78
CA PHE A 105 -1.24 -1.72 13.91
C PHE A 105 -1.90 -1.58 12.53
N SER A 106 -1.42 -0.66 11.69
CA SER A 106 -1.94 -0.48 10.33
C SER A 106 -1.84 -1.75 9.47
N PHE A 107 -0.74 -2.52 9.55
CA PHE A 107 -0.62 -3.79 8.83
C PHE A 107 -1.65 -4.83 9.25
N VAL A 108 -1.92 -4.96 10.55
CA VAL A 108 -2.89 -5.93 11.07
C VAL A 108 -4.30 -5.60 10.60
N PHE A 109 -4.70 -4.33 10.63
CA PHE A 109 -6.05 -3.92 10.27
C PHE A 109 -6.29 -3.85 8.76
N ILE A 110 -5.34 -3.29 8.01
CA ILE A 110 -5.51 -2.99 6.58
C ILE A 110 -4.82 -4.06 5.74
N GLY A 111 -3.55 -4.34 6.06
CA GLY A 111 -2.69 -5.20 5.28
C GLY A 111 -3.21 -6.63 5.15
N ILE A 112 -3.43 -7.33 6.27
CA ILE A 112 -3.82 -8.74 6.27
C ILE A 112 -5.10 -8.98 5.47
N ARG A 113 -6.09 -8.11 5.64
CA ARG A 113 -7.36 -8.18 4.90
C ARG A 113 -7.15 -7.98 3.40
N HIS A 114 -6.27 -7.06 3.02
CA HIS A 114 -5.88 -6.85 1.63
C HIS A 114 -5.24 -8.07 0.99
N GLU A 115 -4.29 -8.69 1.70
CA GLU A 115 -3.60 -9.89 1.21
C GLU A 115 -4.58 -11.05 1.02
N GLN A 116 -5.51 -11.25 1.95
CA GLN A 116 -6.57 -12.26 1.85
C GLN A 116 -7.48 -12.04 0.64
N GLN A 117 -7.76 -10.78 0.28
CA GLN A 117 -8.69 -10.44 -0.80
C GLN A 117 -8.05 -10.45 -2.20
N PHE A 118 -6.81 -10.00 -2.34
CA PHE A 118 -6.17 -9.81 -3.66
C PHE A 118 -4.97 -10.72 -3.92
N GLY A 119 -4.51 -11.44 -2.91
CA GLY A 119 -3.34 -12.28 -2.97
C GLY A 119 -2.04 -11.51 -2.72
N TYR A 120 -1.06 -12.25 -2.22
CA TYR A 120 0.23 -11.72 -1.77
C TYR A 120 1.05 -11.04 -2.88
N VAL A 121 0.98 -11.52 -4.14
CA VAL A 121 1.76 -10.95 -5.25
C VAL A 121 1.33 -9.51 -5.54
N ARG A 122 0.03 -9.28 -5.72
CA ARG A 122 -0.51 -7.95 -6.07
C ARG A 122 -0.28 -6.96 -4.95
N VAL A 123 -0.57 -7.38 -3.72
CA VAL A 123 -0.38 -6.56 -2.52
C VAL A 123 1.10 -6.25 -2.29
N GLY A 124 1.99 -7.23 -2.49
CA GLY A 124 3.44 -7.03 -2.39
C GLY A 124 3.99 -6.04 -3.41
N VAL A 125 3.53 -6.10 -4.66
CA VAL A 125 3.94 -5.13 -5.70
C VAL A 125 3.44 -3.72 -5.36
N ILE A 126 2.18 -3.58 -4.94
CA ILE A 126 1.63 -2.28 -4.51
C ILE A 126 2.45 -1.73 -3.34
N TYR A 127 2.70 -2.56 -2.32
CA TYR A 127 3.48 -2.17 -1.15
C TYR A 127 4.87 -1.65 -1.53
N LEU A 128 5.64 -2.40 -2.32
CA LEU A 128 7.00 -2.02 -2.69
C LEU A 128 7.04 -0.76 -3.56
N LEU A 129 6.20 -0.69 -4.60
CA LEU A 129 6.21 0.45 -5.52
C LEU A 129 5.66 1.71 -4.86
N SER A 130 4.66 1.61 -3.99
CA SER A 130 4.18 2.76 -3.21
C SER A 130 5.22 3.26 -2.22
N GLY A 131 5.95 2.37 -1.54
CA GLY A 131 7.09 2.78 -0.71
C GLY A 131 8.16 3.50 -1.52
N PHE A 132 8.46 3.00 -2.73
CA PHE A 132 9.41 3.63 -3.65
C PHE A 132 8.94 5.01 -4.12
N GLY A 133 7.68 5.14 -4.55
CA GLY A 133 7.08 6.42 -4.96
C GLY A 133 7.03 7.44 -3.82
N GLY A 134 6.70 6.99 -2.61
CA GLY A 134 6.81 7.80 -1.39
C GLY A 134 8.25 8.26 -1.12
N GLY A 135 9.23 7.37 -1.26
CA GLY A 135 10.64 7.71 -1.11
C GLY A 135 11.13 8.75 -2.12
N ILE A 136 10.71 8.67 -3.38
CA ILE A 136 11.02 9.68 -4.41
C ILE A 136 10.45 11.04 -3.98
N LEU A 137 9.16 11.09 -3.61
CA LEU A 137 8.52 12.35 -3.23
C LEU A 137 9.15 12.95 -1.97
N SER A 138 9.41 12.13 -0.95
CA SER A 138 10.15 12.53 0.24
C SER A 138 11.54 13.09 -0.10
N SER A 139 12.29 12.45 -1.02
CA SER A 139 13.61 12.96 -1.44
C SER A 139 13.57 14.32 -2.16
N LEU A 140 12.48 14.62 -2.88
CA LEU A 140 12.32 15.91 -3.57
C LEU A 140 11.98 17.06 -2.62
N PHE A 141 11.18 16.79 -1.57
CA PHE A 141 10.62 17.83 -0.69
C PHE A 141 11.25 17.85 0.71
N MET A 142 11.96 16.81 1.13
CA MET A 142 12.60 16.68 2.44
C MET A 142 14.08 16.33 2.29
N GLN A 143 14.88 17.36 1.97
CA GLN A 143 16.32 17.18 1.72
C GLN A 143 17.17 17.18 2.99
N HIS A 144 16.68 17.79 4.08
CA HIS A 144 17.41 18.00 5.34
C HIS A 144 17.01 17.04 6.46
N THR A 145 15.98 16.21 6.25
CA THR A 145 15.49 15.25 7.23
C THR A 145 15.82 13.83 6.78
N THR A 146 16.11 12.97 7.76
CA THR A 146 16.27 11.54 7.50
C THR A 146 14.90 10.88 7.60
N THR A 147 14.48 10.23 6.53
CA THR A 147 13.19 9.53 6.45
C THR A 147 13.37 8.02 6.58
N VAL A 148 12.48 7.42 7.35
CA VAL A 148 12.40 5.97 7.56
C VAL A 148 10.95 5.57 7.69
N GLY A 149 10.62 4.33 7.36
CA GLY A 149 9.33 3.72 7.67
C GLY A 149 8.60 3.19 6.45
N ALA A 150 7.84 2.12 6.68
CA ALA A 150 6.91 1.54 5.73
C ALA A 150 5.61 2.36 5.57
N SER A 151 5.48 3.53 6.22
CA SER A 151 4.25 4.31 6.21
C SER A 151 3.81 4.71 4.80
N GLY A 152 4.74 5.14 3.92
CA GLY A 152 4.42 5.44 2.52
C GLY A 152 3.82 4.25 1.77
N ALA A 153 4.36 3.05 2.01
CA ALA A 153 3.83 1.82 1.43
C ALA A 153 2.43 1.47 1.97
N LEU A 154 2.20 1.66 3.28
CA LEU A 154 0.88 1.49 3.91
C LEU A 154 -0.17 2.47 3.37
N PHE A 155 0.17 3.75 3.23
CA PHE A 155 -0.68 4.74 2.58
C PHE A 155 -0.96 4.37 1.12
N GLY A 156 -0.02 3.71 0.45
CA GLY A 156 -0.25 3.11 -0.86
C GLY A 156 -1.28 2.00 -0.89
N LEU A 157 -1.29 1.09 0.10
CA LEU A 157 -2.35 0.09 0.22
C LEU A 157 -3.73 0.75 0.40
N ILE A 158 -3.81 1.82 1.17
CA ILE A 158 -5.04 2.62 1.32
C ILE A 158 -5.43 3.28 0.00
N GLY A 159 -4.48 3.87 -0.74
CA GLY A 159 -4.74 4.44 -2.06
C GLY A 159 -5.27 3.39 -3.04
N ALA A 160 -4.70 2.18 -3.03
CA ALA A 160 -5.15 1.09 -3.87
C ALA A 160 -6.60 0.69 -3.56
N MET A 161 -6.99 0.66 -2.28
CA MET A 161 -8.40 0.48 -1.87
C MET A 161 -9.30 1.54 -2.50
N CYS A 162 -8.92 2.81 -2.41
CA CYS A 162 -9.70 3.92 -2.97
C CYS A 162 -9.97 3.74 -4.47
N SER A 163 -9.00 3.25 -5.25
CA SER A 163 -9.20 2.98 -6.68
C SER A 163 -10.18 1.83 -6.97
N GLU A 164 -10.21 0.80 -6.12
CA GLU A 164 -11.17 -0.29 -6.22
C GLU A 164 -12.59 0.23 -5.99
N PHE A 165 -12.78 1.04 -4.94
CA PHE A 165 -14.07 1.66 -4.63
C PHE A 165 -14.60 2.50 -5.80
N LEU A 166 -13.74 3.31 -6.45
CA LEU A 166 -14.13 4.09 -7.62
C LEU A 166 -14.52 3.22 -8.82
N THR A 167 -13.87 2.07 -8.98
CA THR A 167 -14.12 1.16 -10.11
C THR A 167 -15.38 0.31 -9.89
N ASN A 168 -15.73 0.04 -8.64
CA ASN A 168 -16.80 -0.88 -8.23
C ASN A 168 -17.69 -0.25 -7.15
N TRP A 169 -18.45 0.78 -7.55
CA TRP A 169 -19.22 1.71 -6.71
C TRP A 169 -20.31 1.09 -5.81
N THR A 170 -20.50 -0.23 -5.83
CA THR A 170 -21.70 -0.88 -5.25
C THR A 170 -21.52 -1.54 -3.90
N ILE A 171 -20.33 -1.59 -3.29
CA ILE A 171 -20.16 -2.35 -2.03
C ILE A 171 -19.22 -1.65 -1.05
N TYR A 172 -19.80 -1.23 0.09
CA TYR A 172 -19.20 -0.75 1.35
C TYR A 172 -18.98 0.76 1.56
N THR A 173 -19.73 1.27 2.55
CA THR A 173 -19.48 2.45 3.38
C THR A 173 -18.53 2.06 4.52
N TYR A 174 -17.37 2.70 4.69
CA TYR A 174 -16.95 3.34 5.97
C TYR A 174 -15.52 3.95 6.00
N LYS A 175 -15.46 5.10 6.68
CA LYS A 175 -14.37 5.79 7.43
C LYS A 175 -12.98 5.89 6.79
N ALA A 176 -12.75 7.04 6.14
CA ALA A 176 -11.43 7.63 5.98
C ALA A 176 -10.72 7.75 7.34
N LEU A 177 -9.60 7.04 7.50
CA LEU A 177 -8.82 7.01 8.73
C LEU A 177 -7.59 7.92 8.59
N GLY A 178 -7.67 9.07 9.26
CA GLY A 178 -6.60 9.76 9.99
C GLY A 178 -5.25 10.00 9.32
N VAL A 179 -5.03 11.25 8.90
CA VAL A 179 -3.68 11.83 8.81
C VAL A 179 -3.13 11.94 10.23
N LEU A 180 -2.17 11.08 10.60
CA LEU A 180 -1.47 11.15 11.88
C LEU A 180 -0.35 12.20 11.82
N PRO A 181 -0.31 13.20 12.71
CA PRO A 181 0.81 14.12 12.81
C PRO A 181 2.07 13.40 13.34
N HIS A 182 3.25 13.82 12.86
CA HIS A 182 4.59 13.27 13.15
C HIS A 182 5.11 12.17 12.19
N ILE A 183 4.43 11.88 11.08
CA ILE A 183 4.89 10.98 10.01
C ILE A 183 5.34 11.82 8.79
N ASP A 184 6.30 11.32 7.99
CA ASP A 184 6.71 11.93 6.72
C ASP A 184 5.50 12.08 5.77
N ASN A 185 4.95 13.30 5.70
CA ASN A 185 3.72 13.57 4.96
C ASN A 185 3.92 13.44 3.44
N PHE A 186 5.10 13.74 2.91
CA PHE A 186 5.37 13.60 1.47
C PHE A 186 5.55 12.13 1.06
N ALA A 187 6.21 11.32 1.88
CA ALA A 187 6.27 9.87 1.66
C ALA A 187 4.88 9.24 1.68
N ASN A 188 4.01 9.67 2.59
CA ASN A 188 2.64 9.19 2.68
C ASN A 188 1.80 9.62 1.45
N ILE A 189 1.89 10.89 1.03
CA ILE A 189 1.20 11.41 -0.15
C ILE A 189 1.66 10.68 -1.41
N GLY A 190 2.98 10.59 -1.62
CA GLY A 190 3.56 9.92 -2.79
C GLY A 190 3.20 8.44 -2.83
N GLY A 191 3.23 7.78 -1.67
CA GLY A 191 2.81 6.40 -1.52
C GLY A 191 1.33 6.19 -1.84
N PHE A 192 0.45 7.04 -1.31
CA PHE A 192 -1.00 7.01 -1.58
C PHE A 192 -1.30 7.16 -3.08
N PHE A 193 -0.76 8.18 -3.75
CA PHE A 193 -0.99 8.39 -5.18
C PHE A 193 -0.47 7.24 -6.03
N THR A 194 0.73 6.75 -5.71
CA THR A 194 1.30 5.58 -6.39
C THR A 194 0.40 4.35 -6.22
N GLY A 195 -0.07 4.11 -5.00
CA GLY A 195 -0.96 2.99 -4.68
C GLY A 195 -2.32 3.12 -5.35
N PHE A 196 -2.87 4.32 -5.41
CA PHE A 196 -4.13 4.63 -6.12
C PHE A 196 -4.04 4.31 -7.61
N LEU A 197 -2.96 4.72 -8.28
CA LEU A 197 -2.73 4.39 -9.68
C LEU A 197 -2.50 2.88 -9.89
N LEU A 198 -1.69 2.25 -9.04
CA LEU A 198 -1.45 0.81 -9.09
C LEU A 198 -2.70 0.00 -8.81
N GLY A 199 -3.61 0.51 -7.99
CA GLY A 199 -4.87 -0.15 -7.70
C GLY A 199 -5.77 -0.23 -8.93
N PHE A 200 -5.79 0.79 -9.79
CA PHE A 200 -6.40 0.65 -11.11
C PHE A 200 -5.73 -0.49 -11.86
N VAL A 201 -4.40 -0.52 -11.99
CA VAL A 201 -3.71 -1.54 -12.80
C VAL A 201 -3.87 -2.98 -12.28
N LEU A 202 -3.72 -3.19 -10.97
CA LEU A 202 -3.54 -4.52 -10.36
C LEU A 202 -4.79 -5.05 -9.68
N LEU A 203 -5.73 -4.20 -9.27
CA LEU A 203 -6.92 -4.61 -8.52
C LEU A 203 -8.20 -4.68 -9.36
N PHE A 204 -8.09 -4.78 -10.70
CA PHE A 204 -9.26 -4.97 -11.57
C PHE A 204 -10.00 -6.27 -11.26
N ARG A 205 -11.23 -6.13 -10.74
CA ARG A 205 -12.17 -7.24 -10.66
C ARG A 205 -12.91 -7.43 -11.99
N PRO A 206 -13.13 -8.68 -12.42
CA PRO A 206 -13.96 -8.97 -13.57
C PRO A 206 -15.41 -8.56 -13.30
N GLN A 207 -16.18 -8.31 -14.36
CA GLN A 207 -17.60 -7.97 -14.24
C GLN A 207 -18.39 -9.05 -13.49
N SER A 208 -19.37 -8.63 -12.68
CA SER A 208 -20.29 -9.54 -12.00
C SER A 208 -21.03 -10.39 -13.04
N GLY A 209 -20.94 -11.71 -12.92
CA GLY A 209 -21.51 -12.66 -13.89
C GLY A 209 -20.55 -13.08 -15.03
N TRP A 210 -19.30 -12.61 -15.03
CA TRP A 210 -18.30 -13.16 -15.95
C TRP A 210 -17.91 -14.58 -15.56
N ILE A 211 -18.23 -15.54 -16.43
CA ILE A 211 -17.88 -16.95 -16.28
C ILE A 211 -16.72 -17.27 -17.23
N LYS A 212 -15.71 -18.00 -16.75
CA LYS A 212 -14.60 -18.48 -17.58
C LYS A 212 -15.16 -19.24 -18.80
N PRO A 213 -14.61 -19.07 -20.01
CA PRO A 213 -15.14 -19.70 -21.22
C PRO A 213 -15.36 -21.22 -21.10
N GLN A 214 -14.48 -21.89 -20.36
CA GLN A 214 -14.51 -23.34 -20.09
C GLN A 214 -15.73 -23.81 -19.27
N HIS A 215 -16.32 -22.93 -18.47
CA HIS A 215 -17.44 -23.24 -17.57
C HIS A 215 -18.74 -22.57 -18.03
N ARG A 216 -18.75 -21.95 -19.22
CA ARG A 216 -19.92 -21.21 -19.73
C ARG A 216 -20.99 -22.21 -20.24
N PRO A 217 -22.26 -22.10 -19.81
CA PRO A 217 -23.34 -22.87 -20.39
C PRO A 217 -23.55 -22.57 -21.87
N ALA A 218 -23.88 -23.58 -22.67
CA ALA A 218 -24.24 -23.38 -24.09
C ALA A 218 -25.45 -22.44 -24.20
N GLY A 219 -25.32 -21.36 -24.98
CA GLY A 219 -26.36 -20.33 -25.16
C GLY A 219 -26.34 -19.17 -24.15
N ALA A 220 -25.44 -19.16 -23.17
CA ALA A 220 -25.29 -18.02 -22.26
C ALA A 220 -24.67 -16.80 -22.95
N ALA A 221 -25.16 -15.60 -22.63
CA ALA A 221 -24.67 -14.34 -23.20
C ALA A 221 -23.17 -14.13 -22.93
N VAL A 222 -22.45 -13.61 -23.94
CA VAL A 222 -21.02 -13.32 -23.83
C VAL A 222 -20.82 -11.98 -23.13
N ILE A 223 -20.66 -12.01 -21.81
CA ILE A 223 -20.30 -10.82 -21.04
C ILE A 223 -18.79 -10.59 -21.16
N PRO A 224 -18.32 -9.39 -21.56
CA PRO A 224 -16.89 -9.07 -21.58
C PRO A 224 -16.31 -9.08 -20.16
N LYS A 225 -15.05 -9.50 -20.01
CA LYS A 225 -14.40 -9.64 -18.69
C LYS A 225 -14.31 -8.32 -17.93
N TYR A 226 -14.05 -7.22 -18.64
CA TYR A 226 -13.86 -5.88 -18.07
C TYR A 226 -14.66 -4.85 -18.89
N LYS A 227 -15.11 -3.79 -18.22
CA LYS A 227 -15.79 -2.65 -18.87
C LYS A 227 -14.78 -1.74 -19.59
N PRO A 228 -15.19 -1.04 -20.67
CA PRO A 228 -14.27 -0.19 -21.45
C PRO A 228 -13.58 0.88 -20.60
N TYR A 229 -14.28 1.49 -19.64
CA TYR A 229 -13.68 2.48 -18.74
C TYR A 229 -12.56 1.91 -17.85
N GLN A 230 -12.61 0.61 -17.50
CA GLN A 230 -11.56 -0.03 -16.70
C GLN A 230 -10.25 -0.09 -17.50
N TYR A 231 -10.31 -0.41 -18.78
CA TYR A 231 -9.15 -0.37 -19.66
C TYR A 231 -8.61 1.05 -19.84
N VAL A 232 -9.48 2.05 -19.99
CA VAL A 232 -9.07 3.46 -20.09
C VAL A 232 -8.33 3.89 -18.82
N PHE A 233 -8.88 3.62 -17.64
CA PHE A 233 -8.19 3.91 -16.37
C PHE A 233 -6.88 3.14 -16.22
N CYS A 234 -6.81 1.88 -16.68
CA CYS A 234 -5.57 1.10 -16.70
C CYS A 234 -4.46 1.83 -17.49
N VAL A 235 -4.77 2.17 -18.74
CA VAL A 235 -3.79 2.79 -19.66
C VAL A 235 -3.32 4.13 -19.11
N ILE A 236 -4.25 4.97 -18.65
CA ILE A 236 -3.91 6.26 -18.06
C ILE A 236 -3.04 6.06 -16.81
N ALA A 237 -3.40 5.14 -15.92
CA ALA A 237 -2.63 4.88 -14.70
C ALA A 237 -1.21 4.38 -15.00
N VAL A 238 -1.04 3.47 -15.98
CA VAL A 238 0.29 3.00 -16.41
C VAL A 238 1.13 4.15 -16.97
N LEU A 239 0.57 4.99 -17.83
CA LEU A 239 1.28 6.15 -18.38
C LEU A 239 1.71 7.13 -17.28
N LEU A 240 0.81 7.44 -16.35
CA LEU A 240 1.11 8.33 -15.22
C LEU A 240 2.19 7.75 -14.29
N LEU A 241 2.19 6.44 -14.05
CA LEU A 241 3.22 5.76 -13.25
C LEU A 241 4.59 5.81 -13.94
N ILE A 242 4.66 5.52 -15.24
CA ILE A 242 5.91 5.55 -16.01
C ILE A 242 6.49 6.97 -16.03
N VAL A 243 5.67 7.96 -16.40
CA VAL A 243 6.08 9.36 -16.45
C VAL A 243 6.44 9.87 -15.06
N GLY A 244 5.62 9.57 -14.05
CA GLY A 244 5.82 10.02 -12.67
C GLY A 244 7.12 9.47 -12.06
N PHE A 245 7.38 8.17 -12.18
CA PHE A 245 8.63 7.57 -11.70
C PHE A 245 9.84 8.03 -12.51
N GLY A 246 9.73 8.10 -13.84
CA GLY A 246 10.82 8.56 -14.70
C GLY A 246 11.22 10.01 -14.40
N MET A 247 10.25 10.92 -14.37
CA MET A 247 10.48 12.33 -14.02
C MET A 247 10.94 12.49 -12.58
N GLY A 248 10.33 11.79 -11.62
CA GLY A 248 10.67 11.88 -10.21
C GLY A 248 12.12 11.47 -9.94
N LEU A 249 12.55 10.34 -10.49
CA LEU A 249 13.95 9.89 -10.37
C LEU A 249 14.91 10.85 -11.06
N LEU A 250 14.58 11.33 -12.26
CA LEU A 250 15.41 12.30 -12.98
C LEU A 250 15.60 13.58 -12.16
N LEU A 251 14.53 14.10 -11.55
CA LEU A 251 14.59 15.29 -10.70
C LEU A 251 15.41 15.04 -9.44
N VAL A 252 15.23 13.89 -8.78
CA VAL A 252 16.03 13.53 -7.60
C VAL A 252 17.51 13.47 -7.96
N PHE A 253 17.89 12.73 -9.00
CA PHE A 253 19.31 12.57 -9.36
C PHE A 253 19.95 13.82 -9.96
N LYS A 254 19.16 14.76 -10.50
CA LYS A 254 19.62 16.12 -10.84
C LYS A 254 19.77 17.04 -9.61
N GLY A 255 19.37 16.57 -8.43
CA GLY A 255 19.41 17.36 -7.21
C GLY A 255 18.38 18.49 -7.14
N ALA A 256 17.28 18.36 -7.89
CA ALA A 256 16.20 19.34 -7.84
C ALA A 256 15.57 19.39 -6.44
N ASN A 257 15.23 20.60 -5.99
CA ASN A 257 14.51 20.81 -4.74
C ASN A 257 13.08 21.24 -5.06
N GLY A 258 12.12 20.39 -4.69
CA GLY A 258 10.69 20.62 -4.94
C GLY A 258 10.14 21.83 -4.19
N ASN A 259 10.71 22.19 -3.03
CA ASN A 259 10.27 23.36 -2.26
C ASN A 259 10.53 24.68 -2.99
N LYS A 260 11.53 24.75 -3.88
CA LYS A 260 11.80 25.96 -4.68
C LYS A 260 10.67 26.31 -5.65
N HIS A 261 9.82 25.34 -5.98
CA HIS A 261 8.74 25.48 -6.96
C HIS A 261 7.37 25.56 -6.29
N CYS A 262 7.30 25.56 -4.95
CA CYS A 262 6.06 25.48 -4.19
C CYS A 262 6.19 26.18 -2.84
N SER A 263 5.63 27.40 -2.72
CA SER A 263 5.69 28.20 -1.50
C SER A 263 4.91 27.58 -0.33
N TRP A 264 3.85 26.83 -0.59
CA TRP A 264 2.97 26.24 0.43
C TRP A 264 3.41 24.84 0.90
N CYS A 265 4.30 24.17 0.16
CA CYS A 265 4.75 22.81 0.45
C CYS A 265 5.46 22.69 1.82
N HIS A 266 6.05 23.78 2.28
CA HIS A 266 6.61 23.92 3.62
C HIS A 266 5.58 23.67 4.75
N HIS A 267 4.33 24.09 4.56
CA HIS A 267 3.25 23.93 5.55
C HIS A 267 2.71 22.50 5.62
N LEU A 268 2.92 21.68 4.58
CA LEU A 268 2.57 20.25 4.62
C LEU A 268 3.48 19.45 5.55
N THR A 269 4.73 19.87 5.75
CA THR A 269 5.66 19.18 6.65
C THR A 269 5.44 19.59 8.10
N CYS A 270 5.16 20.87 8.33
CA CYS A 270 5.00 21.43 9.65
C CYS A 270 4.06 22.64 9.59
N ALA A 271 2.92 22.53 10.28
CA ALA A 271 2.02 23.66 10.48
C ALA A 271 2.51 24.45 11.70
N PRO A 272 2.98 25.70 11.53
CA PRO A 272 3.44 26.49 12.66
C PRO A 272 2.26 26.74 13.60
N THR A 273 2.35 26.21 14.82
CA THR A 273 1.39 26.49 15.90
C THR A 273 2.15 27.15 17.04
N SER A 274 1.47 27.89 17.92
CA SER A 274 2.11 28.57 19.06
C SER A 274 2.90 27.64 20.00
N LYS A 275 2.68 26.33 19.91
CA LYS A 275 3.40 25.28 20.66
C LYS A 275 4.47 24.54 19.84
N TRP A 276 4.57 24.78 18.54
CA TRP A 276 5.50 24.11 17.62
C TRP A 276 6.03 25.07 16.55
N PRO A 277 7.13 25.79 16.81
CA PRO A 277 7.83 26.55 15.78
C PRO A 277 8.56 25.58 14.85
N CYS A 278 8.23 25.64 13.55
CA CYS A 278 8.93 24.92 12.50
C CYS A 278 10.27 25.61 12.27
N GLY A 279 11.35 25.07 12.84
CA GLY A 279 12.71 25.59 12.64
C GLY A 279 13.25 25.12 11.29
N TYR A 280 13.56 26.08 10.41
CA TYR A 280 14.38 25.87 9.21
C TYR A 280 15.83 26.19 9.52
#